data_AF-A0A1S3X7Z6-F1
#
_entry.id   AF-A0A1S3X7Z6-F1
#
_cell.length_a   1.000
_cell.length_b   1.000
_cell.length_c   1.000
_cell.angle_alpha   90.00
_cell.angle_beta   90.00
_cell.angle_gamma   90.00
#
_symmetry.space_group_name_H-M   'P 1'
#
loop_
_entity.id
_entity.type
_entity.pdbx_description
1 polymer ?
#
loop_
_entity_poly.entity_id
_entity_poly.type
_entity_poly.pdbx_seq_one_letter_code
_entity_poly.pdbx_strand_id
1 'polypeptide(L)'
;MLVVEVPHDLILSSLSNLQTPKAEPTQLTVEEGNAVFQADSTCSESSSSPQWSKMNECRKDVKAVRLDISFKSPSHTGLQTTELVKELTEQFPASTPLALVLKQFLADRSLDQSYSGGLSSYCLVLLITRFLQHEHHHGRLIDQNLGSLLMDFFYFFGNVFDPRQMRVSIQGSGLYINRERGCSIDPICIDDPLYPTNNVGRNCFRIHQCIKAFADAYSTLENEIPSLPSNDESNSVPQVKLLPRIIPSIGLSVGS
;
A
#
# COMPACT_ATOMS: atom_id res chain seq x y z
N MET A 1 -16.63 5.78 -7.61
CA MET A 1 -15.30 5.62 -8.21
C MET A 1 -15.42 5.83 -9.71
N LEU A 2 -14.69 6.78 -10.26
CA LEU A 2 -14.72 7.09 -11.69
C LEU A 2 -13.79 6.12 -12.43
N VAL A 3 -14.10 5.79 -13.67
CA VAL A 3 -13.21 4.99 -14.53
C VAL A 3 -12.93 5.80 -15.78
N VAL A 4 -11.66 6.02 -16.08
CA VAL A 4 -11.22 6.76 -17.25
C VAL A 4 -10.40 5.84 -18.14
N GLU A 5 -10.68 5.93 -19.43
CA GLU A 5 -9.97 5.23 -20.48
C GLU A 5 -8.70 6.00 -20.85
N VAL A 6 -7.53 5.40 -20.58
CA VAL A 6 -6.22 6.02 -20.82
C VAL A 6 -5.51 5.30 -21.98
N PRO A 7 -5.11 6.00 -23.05
CA PRO A 7 -4.30 5.43 -24.13
C PRO A 7 -2.94 4.93 -23.63
N HIS A 8 -2.44 3.79 -24.13
CA HIS A 8 -1.17 3.19 -23.69
C HIS A 8 0.07 4.08 -23.88
N ASP A 9 0.09 4.95 -24.89
CA ASP A 9 1.21 5.85 -25.17
C ASP A 9 1.54 6.77 -23.97
N LEU A 10 0.54 7.10 -23.14
CA LEU A 10 0.69 7.91 -21.93
C LEU A 10 1.17 7.11 -20.70
N ILE A 11 0.96 5.79 -20.69
CA ILE A 11 1.35 4.89 -19.58
C ILE A 11 2.84 4.56 -19.65
N LEU A 12 3.36 4.29 -20.85
CA LEU A 12 4.78 3.97 -21.03
C LEU A 12 5.69 5.19 -20.82
N SER A 13 5.25 6.38 -21.23
CA SER A 13 5.99 7.63 -21.05
C SER A 13 6.10 8.08 -19.58
N SER A 14 5.17 7.65 -18.72
CA SER A 14 5.24 7.93 -17.29
C SER A 14 6.12 6.94 -16.52
N LEU A 15 6.30 5.71 -17.01
CA LEU A 15 7.29 4.75 -16.48
C LEU A 15 8.75 5.17 -16.79
N SER A 16 8.99 5.82 -17.92
CA SER A 16 10.32 6.35 -18.29
C SER A 16 10.70 7.65 -17.55
N ASN A 17 9.72 8.37 -16.97
CA ASN A 17 9.95 9.65 -16.29
C ASN A 17 10.17 9.51 -14.77
N LEU A 18 10.41 8.28 -14.26
CA LEU A 18 10.98 8.03 -12.93
C LEU A 18 12.50 8.31 -12.90
N GLN A 19 12.91 9.44 -13.48
CA GLN A 19 14.19 10.10 -13.21
C GLN A 19 13.85 11.57 -12.98
N THR A 20 13.99 11.97 -11.73
CA THR A 20 13.73 13.32 -11.23
C THR A 20 14.41 14.39 -12.08
N PRO A 21 13.71 15.45 -12.51
CA PRO A 21 14.32 16.73 -12.75
C PRO A 21 14.18 17.58 -11.49
N LYS A 22 15.33 17.90 -10.90
CA LYS A 22 15.54 18.97 -9.92
C LYS A 22 15.30 20.31 -10.61
N ALA A 23 14.44 21.18 -10.08
CA ALA A 23 14.40 22.59 -10.48
C ALA A 23 13.95 23.47 -9.30
N GLU A 24 14.83 24.40 -8.97
CA GLU A 24 14.69 25.51 -8.01
C GLU A 24 13.70 26.61 -8.50
N PRO A 25 13.27 27.53 -7.62
CA PRO A 25 12.14 28.41 -7.86
C PRO A 25 12.54 29.62 -8.71
N THR A 26 11.76 29.91 -9.76
CA THR A 26 11.86 31.18 -10.48
C THR A 26 10.64 32.04 -10.16
N GLN A 27 10.88 33.16 -9.49
CA GLN A 27 9.93 34.25 -9.30
C GLN A 27 9.52 34.84 -10.64
N LEU A 28 8.21 35.00 -10.86
CA LEU A 28 7.66 36.01 -11.76
C LEU A 28 6.48 36.68 -11.09
N THR A 29 6.75 37.89 -10.61
CA THR A 29 5.79 38.96 -10.34
C THR A 29 5.07 39.32 -11.64
N VAL A 30 3.77 39.61 -11.59
CA VAL A 30 3.13 40.84 -12.12
C VAL A 30 1.60 40.72 -12.11
N GLU A 31 1.04 41.69 -11.39
CA GLU A 31 -0.22 42.43 -11.54
C GLU A 31 -1.60 41.88 -11.14
N GLU A 32 -2.17 42.68 -10.24
CA GLU A 32 -3.54 42.78 -9.79
C GLU A 32 -4.49 43.15 -10.95
N GLY A 33 -5.58 42.42 -11.06
CA GLY A 33 -6.72 42.76 -11.89
C GLY A 33 -8.01 42.42 -11.15
N ASN A 34 -8.55 43.40 -10.44
CA ASN A 34 -9.86 43.34 -9.78
C ASN A 34 -10.96 43.08 -10.81
N ALA A 35 -11.70 41.98 -10.67
CA ALA A 35 -13.00 41.82 -11.32
C ALA A 35 -13.95 41.05 -10.40
N VAL A 36 -14.94 41.80 -9.91
CA VAL A 36 -16.07 41.42 -9.08
C VAL A 36 -16.93 40.38 -9.82
N PHE A 37 -17.22 39.23 -9.19
CA PHE A 37 -18.26 38.32 -9.64
C PHE A 37 -19.51 38.49 -8.77
N GLN A 38 -20.51 39.19 -9.31
CA GLN A 38 -21.89 39.13 -8.85
C GLN A 38 -22.54 37.85 -9.40
N ALA A 39 -23.18 37.12 -8.49
CA ALA A 39 -24.10 36.04 -8.81
C ALA A 39 -25.43 36.65 -9.27
N ASP A 40 -25.97 36.18 -10.39
CA ASP A 40 -27.42 36.19 -10.58
C ASP A 40 -27.89 35.01 -11.43
N SER A 41 -28.99 34.45 -10.94
CA SER A 41 -29.74 33.33 -11.48
C SER A 41 -30.45 33.69 -12.78
N THR A 42 -30.49 32.77 -13.75
CA THR A 42 -31.72 32.47 -14.50
C THR A 42 -31.54 31.18 -15.30
N CYS A 43 -32.52 30.29 -15.15
CA CYS A 43 -32.65 29.04 -15.87
C CYS A 43 -33.23 29.33 -17.27
N SER A 44 -32.63 28.80 -18.34
CA SER A 44 -33.35 28.43 -19.55
C SER A 44 -32.52 27.49 -20.43
N GLU A 45 -33.23 26.51 -20.94
CA GLU A 45 -32.80 25.32 -21.65
C GLU A 45 -32.12 25.64 -22.98
N SER A 46 -31.00 24.97 -23.25
CA SER A 46 -30.72 24.48 -24.61
C SER A 46 -29.88 23.22 -24.51
N SER A 47 -30.49 22.13 -24.97
CA SER A 47 -29.87 20.84 -25.21
C SER A 47 -28.79 21.00 -26.28
N SER A 48 -27.53 20.80 -25.90
CA SER A 48 -26.45 20.52 -26.84
C SER A 48 -25.53 19.46 -26.25
N SER A 49 -25.96 18.21 -26.33
CA SER A 49 -25.10 17.04 -26.20
C SER A 49 -23.98 17.15 -27.26
N PRO A 50 -22.68 17.14 -26.90
CA PRO A 50 -21.64 17.02 -27.90
C PRO A 50 -21.65 15.60 -28.43
N GLN A 51 -22.13 15.49 -29.67
CA GLN A 51 -22.16 14.30 -30.49
C GLN A 51 -20.72 13.88 -30.83
N TRP A 52 -20.11 13.01 -30.02
CA TRP A 52 -18.84 12.35 -30.39
C TRP A 52 -19.14 11.16 -31.32
N SER A 53 -19.63 11.45 -32.52
CA SER A 53 -19.80 10.43 -33.56
C SER A 53 -18.60 10.43 -34.50
N LYS A 54 -17.95 9.27 -34.56
CA LYS A 54 -17.03 8.77 -35.59
C LYS A 54 -15.67 9.46 -35.71
N MET A 55 -14.68 8.83 -35.08
CA MET A 55 -13.33 8.73 -35.65
C MET A 55 -13.00 7.23 -35.78
N ASN A 56 -12.68 6.81 -37.01
CA ASN A 56 -12.39 5.44 -37.38
C ASN A 56 -11.09 4.91 -36.72
N GLU A 57 -11.16 3.64 -36.33
CA GLU A 57 -10.11 2.62 -36.28
C GLU A 57 -8.64 3.08 -36.30
N CYS A 58 -8.13 3.38 -35.12
CA CYS A 58 -6.94 2.70 -34.61
C CYS A 58 -7.28 2.41 -33.15
N ARG A 59 -7.76 1.20 -32.85
CA ARG A 59 -8.02 0.78 -31.47
C ARG A 59 -6.65 0.56 -30.80
N LYS A 60 -5.89 1.65 -30.63
CA LYS A 60 -4.75 1.73 -29.73
C LYS A 60 -5.29 1.24 -28.40
N ASP A 61 -4.68 0.18 -27.90
CA ASP A 61 -5.15 -0.52 -26.73
C ASP A 61 -5.34 0.50 -25.57
N VAL A 62 -6.55 0.54 -24.99
CA VAL A 62 -6.98 1.58 -24.06
C VAL A 62 -7.14 0.92 -22.70
N LYS A 63 -6.45 1.42 -21.68
CA LYS A 63 -6.52 0.85 -20.34
C LYS A 63 -7.49 1.64 -19.48
N ALA A 64 -8.47 0.95 -18.90
CA ALA A 64 -9.35 1.53 -17.89
C ALA A 64 -8.58 1.75 -16.58
N VAL A 65 -8.50 3.01 -16.12
CA VAL A 65 -7.89 3.42 -14.86
C VAL A 65 -8.99 3.89 -13.90
N ARG A 66 -8.98 3.35 -12.68
CA ARG A 66 -9.89 3.77 -11.61
C ARG A 66 -9.37 5.07 -10.99
N LEU A 67 -10.21 6.08 -10.92
CA LEU A 67 -9.90 7.39 -10.35
C LEU A 67 -10.77 7.67 -9.12
N ASP A 68 -10.12 8.25 -8.12
CA ASP A 68 -10.73 8.82 -6.93
C ASP A 68 -10.30 10.28 -6.81
N ILE A 69 -11.27 11.19 -6.71
CA ILE A 69 -11.03 12.64 -6.66
C ILE A 69 -11.57 13.15 -5.33
N SER A 70 -10.67 13.67 -4.50
CA SER A 70 -11.01 14.25 -3.21
C SER A 70 -10.81 15.76 -3.23
N PHE A 71 -11.72 16.50 -2.59
CA PHE A 71 -11.57 17.93 -2.41
C PHE A 71 -10.66 18.23 -1.22
N LYS A 72 -9.80 19.25 -1.36
CA LYS A 72 -8.94 19.69 -0.25
C LYS A 72 -9.81 20.15 0.92
N SER A 73 -9.64 19.50 2.06
CA SER A 73 -10.24 19.88 3.34
C SER A 73 -9.16 19.90 4.42
N PRO A 74 -9.30 20.68 5.50
CA PRO A 74 -8.35 20.69 6.61
C PRO A 74 -8.15 19.32 7.27
N SER A 75 -9.15 18.43 7.17
CA SER A 75 -9.11 17.06 7.67
C SER A 75 -8.50 16.05 6.70
N HIS A 76 -8.20 16.44 5.46
CA HIS A 76 -7.66 15.53 4.44
C HIS A 76 -6.12 15.56 4.44
N THR A 77 -5.52 14.53 5.03
CA THR A 77 -4.07 14.38 5.19
C THR A 77 -3.39 13.61 4.05
N GLY A 78 -4.06 13.39 2.91
CA GLY A 78 -3.55 12.51 1.85
C GLY A 78 -2.19 12.91 1.27
N LEU A 79 -1.91 14.21 1.11
CA LEU A 79 -0.60 14.70 0.66
C LEU A 79 0.50 14.44 1.71
N GLN A 80 0.23 14.78 2.97
CA GLN A 80 1.15 14.55 4.09
C GLN A 80 1.41 13.06 4.29
N THR A 81 0.38 12.22 4.13
CA THR A 81 0.50 10.76 4.19
C THR A 81 1.39 10.23 3.08
N THR A 82 1.29 10.81 1.88
CA THR A 82 2.14 10.42 0.74
C THR A 82 3.61 10.76 0.99
N GLU A 83 3.87 11.96 1.54
CA GLU A 83 5.21 12.39 1.93
C GLU A 83 5.79 11.49 3.04
N LEU A 84 5.01 11.23 4.10
CA LEU A 84 5.40 10.31 5.17
C LEU A 84 5.71 8.91 4.65
N VAL A 85 4.84 8.33 3.81
CA VAL A 85 5.08 6.99 3.24
C VAL A 85 6.36 6.98 2.43
N LYS A 86 6.63 8.04 1.66
CA LYS A 86 7.88 8.18 0.91
C LYS A 86 9.09 8.18 1.85
N GLU A 87 9.09 9.01 2.89
CA GLU A 87 10.17 9.06 3.88
C GLU A 87 10.40 7.69 4.57
N LEU A 88 9.33 6.99 4.93
CA LEU A 88 9.42 5.66 5.54
C LEU A 88 10.02 4.63 4.57
N THR A 89 9.67 4.70 3.28
CA THR A 89 10.23 3.79 2.27
C THR A 89 11.69 4.09 1.95
N GLU A 90 12.11 5.34 2.05
CA GLU A 90 13.51 5.74 1.92
C GLU A 90 14.33 5.32 3.15
N GLN A 91 13.75 5.45 4.36
CA GLN A 91 14.38 5.05 5.62
C GLN A 91 14.51 3.52 5.74
N PHE A 92 13.53 2.76 5.25
CA PHE A 92 13.51 1.30 5.28
C PHE A 92 13.32 0.73 3.87
N PRO A 93 14.40 0.52 3.10
CA PRO A 93 14.30 0.06 1.70
C PRO A 93 13.56 -1.28 1.51
N ALA A 94 13.58 -2.16 2.52
CA ALA A 94 12.84 -3.43 2.52
C ALA A 94 11.32 -3.26 2.57
N SER A 95 10.82 -2.08 2.99
CA SER A 95 9.38 -1.82 3.10
C SER A 95 8.65 -1.92 1.77
N THR A 96 9.23 -1.40 0.68
CA THR A 96 8.64 -1.43 -0.66
C THR A 96 8.43 -2.86 -1.18
N PRO A 97 9.44 -3.74 -1.27
CA PRO A 97 9.23 -5.10 -1.74
C PRO A 97 8.30 -5.90 -0.83
N LEU A 98 8.40 -5.74 0.49
CA LEU A 98 7.48 -6.38 1.43
C LEU A 98 6.04 -5.89 1.22
N ALA A 99 5.82 -4.59 1.06
CA ALA A 99 4.49 -4.02 0.85
C ALA A 99 3.87 -4.54 -0.44
N LEU A 100 4.63 -4.68 -1.53
CA LEU A 100 4.12 -5.24 -2.78
C LEU A 100 3.66 -6.69 -2.62
N VAL A 101 4.49 -7.54 -2.01
CA VAL A 101 4.18 -8.96 -1.77
C VAL A 101 2.99 -9.10 -0.83
N LEU A 102 3.01 -8.40 0.31
CA LEU A 102 1.94 -8.47 1.31
C LEU A 102 0.63 -7.89 0.81
N LYS A 103 0.67 -6.82 0.01
CA LYS A 103 -0.53 -6.23 -0.60
C LYS A 103 -1.17 -7.19 -1.59
N GLN A 104 -0.38 -7.84 -2.45
CA GLN A 104 -0.92 -8.87 -3.35
C GLN A 104 -1.45 -10.09 -2.57
N PHE A 105 -0.73 -10.52 -1.54
CA PHE A 105 -1.14 -11.61 -0.65
C PHE A 105 -2.52 -11.36 0.00
N LEU A 106 -2.75 -10.13 0.46
CA LEU A 106 -4.03 -9.72 1.03
C LEU A 106 -5.11 -9.55 -0.05
N ALA A 107 -4.75 -9.05 -1.24
CA ALA A 107 -5.67 -8.88 -2.35
C ALA A 107 -6.24 -10.22 -2.86
N ASP A 108 -5.39 -11.26 -2.98
CA ASP A 108 -5.82 -12.63 -3.33
C ASP A 108 -6.88 -13.18 -2.36
N ARG A 109 -6.94 -12.64 -1.14
CA ARG A 109 -7.87 -13.03 -0.05
C ARG A 109 -8.99 -12.00 0.19
N SER A 110 -9.07 -10.95 -0.63
CA SER A 110 -10.01 -9.84 -0.45
C SER A 110 -9.91 -9.19 0.95
N LEU A 111 -8.68 -9.03 1.46
CA LEU A 111 -8.34 -8.46 2.76
C LEU A 111 -7.58 -7.13 2.66
N ASP A 112 -7.44 -6.56 1.46
CA ASP A 112 -6.69 -5.33 1.16
C ASP A 112 -7.55 -4.05 1.17
N GLN A 113 -8.84 -4.17 1.46
CA GLN A 113 -9.82 -3.09 1.38
C GLN A 113 -10.37 -2.73 2.77
N SER A 114 -10.16 -1.50 3.22
CA SER A 114 -10.61 -1.05 4.54
C SER A 114 -12.12 -0.97 4.68
N TYR A 115 -12.85 -0.59 3.63
CA TYR A 115 -14.31 -0.45 3.67
C TYR A 115 -15.02 -1.80 3.88
N SER A 116 -14.39 -2.91 3.48
CA SER A 116 -14.91 -4.28 3.69
C SER A 116 -14.30 -4.93 4.94
N GLY A 117 -13.59 -4.17 5.77
CA GLY A 117 -13.01 -4.63 7.04
C GLY A 117 -11.59 -5.15 6.97
N GLY A 118 -10.94 -5.11 5.79
CA GLY A 118 -9.56 -5.51 5.59
C GLY A 118 -8.53 -4.47 6.05
N LEU A 119 -7.26 -4.73 5.76
CA LEU A 119 -6.16 -3.80 6.02
C LEU A 119 -6.08 -2.75 4.90
N SER A 120 -6.13 -1.47 5.26
CA SER A 120 -5.84 -0.41 4.28
C SER A 120 -4.37 -0.46 3.86
N SER A 121 -4.04 0.08 2.69
CA SER A 121 -2.64 0.16 2.24
C SER A 121 -1.77 0.97 3.20
N TYR A 122 -2.29 2.06 3.76
CA TYR A 122 -1.57 2.87 4.75
C TYR A 122 -1.36 2.10 6.06
N CYS A 123 -2.39 1.40 6.54
CA CYS A 123 -2.31 0.51 7.70
C CYS A 123 -1.21 -0.56 7.51
N LEU A 124 -1.18 -1.20 6.34
CA LEU A 124 -0.15 -2.20 6.01
C LEU A 124 1.27 -1.61 6.03
N VAL A 125 1.47 -0.41 5.46
CA VAL A 125 2.77 0.27 5.51
C VAL A 125 3.20 0.53 6.95
N LEU A 126 2.30 1.03 7.81
CA LEU A 126 2.62 1.27 9.23
C LEU A 126 2.99 -0.03 9.97
N LEU A 127 2.31 -1.14 9.69
CA LEU A 127 2.67 -2.46 10.25
C LEU A 127 4.06 -2.93 9.80
N ILE A 128 4.38 -2.77 8.51
CA ILE A 128 5.69 -3.13 7.96
C ILE A 128 6.79 -2.25 8.55
N THR A 129 6.61 -0.93 8.56
CA THR A 129 7.56 0.02 9.17
C THR A 129 7.81 -0.32 10.63
N ARG A 130 6.74 -0.57 11.39
CA ARG A 130 6.83 -0.96 12.80
C ARG A 130 7.62 -2.25 13.00
N PHE A 131 7.39 -3.25 12.17
CA PHE A 131 8.11 -4.51 12.19
C PHE A 131 9.60 -4.30 11.89
N LEU A 132 9.93 -3.53 10.85
CA LEU A 132 11.31 -3.23 10.50
C LEU A 132 12.00 -2.42 11.62
N GLN A 133 11.35 -1.42 12.20
CA GLN A 133 11.87 -0.71 13.37
C GLN A 133 12.20 -1.68 14.51
N HIS A 134 11.30 -2.62 14.81
CA HIS A 134 11.52 -3.62 15.86
C HIS A 134 12.75 -4.49 15.58
N GLU A 135 12.90 -4.98 14.35
CA GLU A 135 14.06 -5.79 13.94
C GLU A 135 15.38 -4.99 14.01
N HIS A 136 15.36 -3.72 13.63
CA HIS A 136 16.54 -2.85 13.72
C HIS A 136 16.97 -2.59 15.17
N HIS A 137 16.02 -2.43 16.10
CA HIS A 137 16.34 -2.24 17.53
C HIS A 137 17.01 -3.48 18.15
N HIS A 138 16.75 -4.67 17.61
CA HIS A 138 17.40 -5.92 18.04
C HIS A 138 18.79 -6.14 17.40
N GLY A 139 19.33 -5.15 16.68
CA GLY A 139 20.70 -5.17 16.18
C GLY A 139 20.91 -5.97 14.90
N ARG A 140 19.84 -6.36 14.18
CA ARG A 140 20.00 -6.94 12.84
C ARG A 140 20.39 -5.85 11.84
N LEU A 141 21.57 -6.00 11.23
CA LEU A 141 22.03 -5.17 10.11
C LEU A 141 21.00 -5.22 8.97
N ILE A 142 20.70 -4.07 8.36
CA ILE A 142 19.69 -3.87 7.29
C ILE A 142 20.11 -4.51 5.95
N ASP A 143 21.17 -5.33 5.94
CA ASP A 143 21.58 -6.13 4.79
C ASP A 143 20.77 -7.44 4.74
N GLN A 144 19.45 -7.32 4.92
CA GLN A 144 18.58 -8.43 5.29
C GLN A 144 17.99 -9.11 4.07
N ASN A 145 18.16 -10.43 4.04
CA ASN A 145 17.44 -11.32 3.14
C ASN A 145 15.93 -11.04 3.24
N LEU A 146 15.33 -10.54 2.14
CA LEU A 146 13.90 -10.21 2.08
C LEU A 146 13.00 -11.42 2.37
N GLY A 147 13.46 -12.63 2.05
CA GLY A 147 12.74 -13.87 2.35
C GLY A 147 12.68 -14.13 3.86
N SER A 148 13.79 -13.92 4.59
CA SER A 148 13.81 -14.00 6.05
C SER A 148 12.90 -12.96 6.68
N LEU A 149 12.96 -11.70 6.22
CA LEU A 149 12.06 -10.64 6.72
C LEU A 149 10.58 -10.97 6.47
N LEU A 150 10.26 -11.55 5.31
CA LEU A 150 8.90 -11.96 4.99
C LEU A 150 8.43 -13.11 5.91
N MET A 151 9.29 -14.10 6.16
CA MET A 151 9.02 -15.19 7.10
C MET A 151 8.81 -14.67 8.52
N ASP A 152 9.71 -13.81 8.99
CA ASP A 152 9.67 -13.20 10.32
C ASP A 152 8.39 -12.32 10.47
N PHE A 153 7.99 -11.60 9.41
CA PHE A 153 6.75 -10.84 9.39
C PHE A 153 5.51 -11.75 9.53
N PHE A 154 5.42 -12.82 8.73
CA PHE A 154 4.30 -13.75 8.81
C PHE A 154 4.25 -14.48 10.16
N TYR A 155 5.41 -14.85 10.70
CA TYR A 155 5.50 -15.46 12.01
C TYR A 155 4.98 -14.51 13.09
N PHE A 156 5.52 -13.28 13.13
CA PHE A 156 5.18 -12.31 14.16
C PHE A 156 3.69 -11.95 14.11
N PHE A 157 3.18 -11.50 12.95
CA PHE A 157 1.79 -11.08 12.84
C PHE A 157 0.79 -12.24 12.79
N GLY A 158 1.23 -13.46 12.51
CA GLY A 158 0.38 -14.65 12.51
C GLY A 158 0.29 -15.35 13.87
N ASN A 159 1.38 -15.39 14.64
CA ASN A 159 1.51 -16.24 15.83
C ASN A 159 1.82 -15.49 17.13
N VAL A 160 2.42 -14.30 17.06
CA VAL A 160 2.89 -13.56 18.24
C VAL A 160 2.02 -12.34 18.53
N PHE A 161 1.63 -11.60 17.49
CA PHE A 161 0.91 -10.35 17.61
C PHE A 161 -0.51 -10.55 18.11
N ASP A 162 -0.83 -9.97 19.28
CA ASP A 162 -2.20 -9.91 19.78
C ASP A 162 -2.80 -8.52 19.53
N PRO A 163 -3.76 -8.37 18.60
CA PRO A 163 -4.35 -7.06 18.27
C PRO A 163 -5.15 -6.46 19.44
N ARG A 164 -5.55 -7.26 20.43
CA ARG A 164 -6.28 -6.80 21.63
C ARG A 164 -5.34 -6.30 22.72
N GLN A 165 -4.08 -6.73 22.72
CA GLN A 165 -3.10 -6.37 23.74
C GLN A 165 -2.01 -5.44 23.23
N MET A 166 -1.72 -5.45 21.93
CA MET A 166 -0.61 -4.71 21.34
C MET A 166 -1.11 -3.50 20.55
N ARG A 167 -0.53 -2.34 20.83
CA ARG A 167 -0.70 -1.08 20.09
C ARG A 167 0.51 -0.87 19.20
N VAL A 168 0.23 -0.52 17.95
CA VAL A 168 1.24 -0.23 16.93
C VAL A 168 1.47 1.27 16.87
N SER A 169 2.70 1.69 17.14
CA SER A 169 3.15 3.06 16.93
C SER A 169 4.54 3.03 16.29
N ILE A 170 4.72 3.81 15.23
CA ILE A 170 6.02 4.00 14.59
C ILE A 170 6.80 5.18 15.17
N GLN A 171 6.17 5.93 16.08
CA GLN A 171 6.78 7.01 16.85
C GLN A 171 7.34 6.43 18.16
N GLY A 172 8.55 6.84 18.55
CA GLY A 172 9.16 6.46 19.83
C GLY A 172 10.23 5.37 19.74
N SER A 173 10.31 4.53 20.77
CA SER A 173 11.46 3.65 21.07
C SER A 173 11.55 2.37 20.24
N GLY A 174 10.74 2.23 19.19
CA GLY A 174 10.74 1.02 18.37
C GLY A 174 10.34 -0.26 19.13
N LEU A 175 9.58 -0.15 20.24
CA LEU A 175 8.98 -1.28 20.98
C LEU A 175 7.45 -1.27 20.93
N TYR A 176 6.81 -2.44 20.88
CA TYR A 176 5.34 -2.54 20.87
C TYR A 176 4.80 -2.12 22.23
N ILE A 177 3.70 -1.35 22.22
CA ILE A 177 3.13 -0.77 23.43
C ILE A 177 1.95 -1.64 23.88
N ASN A 178 1.84 -1.91 25.17
CA ASN A 178 0.66 -2.61 25.70
C ASN A 178 -0.56 -1.70 25.70
N ARG A 179 -1.69 -2.21 25.22
CA ARG A 179 -3.00 -1.54 25.25
C ARG A 179 -3.48 -1.44 26.69
N GLU A 180 -3.92 -0.26 27.09
CA GLU A 180 -4.63 -0.09 28.36
C GLU A 180 -5.96 -0.88 28.31
N ARG A 181 -6.20 -1.72 29.33
CA ARG A 181 -7.37 -2.59 29.38
C ARG A 181 -8.64 -1.74 29.47
N GLY A 182 -9.61 -2.00 28.58
CA GLY A 182 -10.96 -1.42 28.64
C GLY A 182 -11.19 -0.13 27.85
N CYS A 183 -10.16 0.45 27.23
CA CYS A 183 -10.25 1.79 26.62
C CYS A 183 -10.81 1.81 25.18
N SER A 184 -10.88 0.67 24.47
CA SER A 184 -11.34 0.67 23.08
C SER A 184 -11.80 -0.72 22.58
N ILE A 185 -12.97 -0.76 21.93
CA ILE A 185 -13.53 -1.93 21.23
C ILE A 185 -12.88 -2.10 19.84
N ASP A 186 -11.94 -1.23 19.46
CA ASP A 186 -11.34 -1.26 18.13
C ASP A 186 -10.64 -2.60 17.88
N PRO A 187 -10.79 -3.14 16.65
CA PRO A 187 -10.28 -4.46 16.30
C PRO A 187 -8.75 -4.53 16.38
N ILE A 188 -8.06 -3.45 15.99
CA ILE A 188 -6.62 -3.25 16.11
C ILE A 188 -6.35 -1.76 16.38
N CYS A 189 -5.32 -1.47 17.17
CA CYS A 189 -4.94 -0.11 17.53
C CYS A 189 -3.60 0.26 16.87
N ILE A 190 -3.67 1.18 15.90
CA ILE A 190 -2.52 1.68 15.15
C ILE A 190 -2.58 3.20 15.16
N ASP A 191 -1.53 3.81 15.71
CA ASP A 191 -1.42 5.26 15.80
C ASP A 191 -1.16 5.87 14.43
N ASP A 192 -1.87 6.95 14.14
CA ASP A 192 -1.57 7.80 13.00
C ASP A 192 -0.44 8.79 13.37
N PRO A 193 0.75 8.70 12.75
CA PRO A 193 1.87 9.60 13.03
C PRO A 193 1.57 11.06 12.73
N LEU A 194 0.65 11.32 11.80
CA LEU A 194 0.23 12.67 11.42
C LEU A 194 -0.85 13.22 12.35
N TYR A 195 -1.59 12.33 13.01
CA TYR A 195 -2.69 12.72 13.89
C TYR A 195 -2.85 11.74 15.07
N PRO A 196 -2.12 11.94 16.18
CA PRO A 196 -1.98 10.94 17.26
C PRO A 196 -3.27 10.49 17.96
N THR A 197 -4.38 11.20 17.77
CA THR A 197 -5.70 10.81 18.32
C THR A 197 -6.48 9.87 17.40
N ASN A 198 -6.03 9.69 16.15
CA ASN A 198 -6.67 8.82 15.18
C ASN A 198 -6.08 7.41 15.21
N ASN A 199 -6.97 6.43 15.30
CA ASN A 199 -6.63 5.02 15.14
C ASN A 199 -6.87 4.63 13.67
N VAL A 200 -5.78 4.42 12.92
CA VAL A 200 -5.81 3.99 11.51
C VAL A 200 -6.44 2.60 11.36
N GLY A 201 -6.34 1.77 12.40
CA GLY A 201 -6.85 0.40 12.46
C GLY A 201 -8.35 0.26 12.73
N ARG A 202 -9.07 1.35 13.02
CA ARG A 202 -10.47 1.31 13.50
C ARG A 202 -11.42 0.52 12.59
N ASN A 203 -11.25 0.63 11.28
CA ASN A 203 -12.12 -0.04 10.30
C ASN A 203 -11.69 -1.49 9.99
N CYS A 204 -10.58 -1.99 10.55
CA CYS A 204 -10.05 -3.33 10.23
C CYS A 204 -10.74 -4.44 11.04
N PHE A 205 -12.06 -4.55 10.97
CA PHE A 205 -12.83 -5.52 11.77
C PHE A 205 -12.58 -6.99 11.38
N ARG A 206 -11.97 -7.26 10.22
CA ARG A 206 -11.53 -8.60 9.79
C ARG A 206 -10.07 -8.91 10.15
N ILE A 207 -9.45 -8.16 11.06
CA ILE A 207 -8.03 -8.37 11.44
C ILE A 207 -7.70 -9.83 11.81
N HIS A 208 -8.61 -10.55 12.48
CA HIS A 208 -8.39 -11.95 12.83
C HIS A 208 -8.27 -12.87 11.59
N GLN A 209 -8.94 -12.52 10.48
CA GLN A 209 -8.76 -13.23 9.20
C GLN A 209 -7.38 -12.93 8.60
N CYS A 210 -6.89 -11.69 8.73
CA CYS A 210 -5.52 -11.33 8.31
C CYS A 210 -4.48 -12.11 9.12
N ILE A 211 -4.59 -12.12 10.45
CA ILE A 211 -3.70 -12.85 11.36
C ILE A 211 -3.69 -14.34 11.02
N LYS A 212 -4.87 -14.96 10.87
CA LYS A 212 -4.96 -16.35 10.46
C LYS A 212 -4.28 -16.59 9.11
N ALA A 213 -4.51 -15.72 8.13
CA ALA A 213 -3.89 -15.85 6.82
C ALA A 213 -2.35 -15.76 6.91
N PHE A 214 -1.81 -14.87 7.74
CA PHE A 214 -0.38 -14.77 7.99
C PHE A 214 0.19 -16.03 8.66
N ALA A 215 -0.51 -16.59 9.65
CA ALA A 215 -0.10 -17.85 10.28
C ALA A 215 -0.11 -19.02 9.28
N ASP A 216 -1.19 -19.15 8.49
CA ASP A 216 -1.30 -20.19 7.45
C ASP A 216 -0.17 -20.05 6.41
N ALA A 217 0.17 -18.82 6.01
CA ALA A 217 1.26 -18.54 5.08
C ALA A 217 2.63 -18.90 5.65
N TYR A 218 2.89 -18.56 6.92
CA TYR A 218 4.12 -18.96 7.61
C TYR A 218 4.26 -20.48 7.63
N SER A 219 3.24 -21.21 8.10
CA SER A 219 3.28 -22.68 8.14
C SER A 219 3.45 -23.30 6.76
N THR A 220 2.82 -22.73 5.72
CA THR A 220 2.97 -23.21 4.34
C THR A 220 4.42 -23.08 3.87
N LEU A 221 5.05 -21.92 4.10
CA LEU A 221 6.43 -21.69 3.68
C LEU A 221 7.43 -22.50 4.52
N GLU A 222 7.22 -22.60 5.83
CA GLU A 222 8.08 -23.35 6.75
C GLU A 222 8.13 -24.84 6.39
N ASN A 223 7.00 -25.45 6.03
CA ASN A 223 6.93 -26.85 5.63
C ASN A 223 7.66 -27.14 4.30
N GLU A 224 7.84 -26.14 3.44
CA GLU A 224 8.50 -26.29 2.14
C GLU A 224 10.03 -26.09 2.24
N ILE A 225 10.53 -25.38 3.25
CA ILE A 225 11.98 -25.12 3.44
C ILE A 225 12.81 -26.43 3.55
N PRO A 226 12.40 -27.46 4.32
CA PRO A 226 13.13 -28.73 4.40
C PRO A 226 13.18 -29.53 3.09
N SER A 227 12.28 -29.24 2.15
CA SER A 227 12.19 -29.94 0.86
C SER A 227 13.16 -29.40 -0.20
N LEU A 228 13.92 -28.35 0.13
CA LEU A 228 14.94 -27.79 -0.74
C LEU A 228 16.14 -28.74 -0.82
N PRO A 229 16.58 -29.14 -2.03
CA PRO A 229 17.74 -30.01 -2.17
C PRO A 229 18.96 -29.33 -1.53
N SER A 230 19.60 -30.01 -0.58
CA SER A 230 20.90 -29.63 -0.06
C SER A 230 21.88 -29.54 -1.23
N ASN A 231 22.70 -28.49 -1.21
CA ASN A 231 23.50 -27.94 -2.31
C ASN A 231 24.65 -28.85 -2.83
N ASP A 232 24.47 -30.17 -2.86
CA ASP A 232 25.45 -31.13 -3.37
C ASP A 232 25.10 -31.56 -4.81
N GLU A 233 26.04 -31.20 -5.70
CA GLU A 233 26.29 -31.70 -7.05
C GLU A 233 25.36 -31.30 -8.22
N SER A 234 25.85 -30.33 -8.99
CA SER A 234 25.77 -30.20 -10.46
C SER A 234 24.62 -30.88 -11.21
N ASN A 235 23.53 -30.15 -11.42
CA ASN A 235 22.98 -29.76 -12.74
C ASN A 235 21.60 -29.12 -12.56
N SER A 236 21.45 -27.88 -13.04
CA SER A 236 20.20 -27.09 -13.07
C SER A 236 19.34 -27.19 -11.81
N VAL A 237 19.64 -26.39 -10.77
CA VAL A 237 18.73 -26.22 -9.62
C VAL A 237 17.35 -25.81 -10.17
N PRO A 238 16.29 -26.62 -10.02
CA PRO A 238 14.96 -26.18 -10.40
C PRO A 238 14.62 -24.97 -9.52
N GLN A 239 14.36 -23.83 -10.15
CA GLN A 239 14.02 -22.59 -9.45
C GLN A 239 12.71 -22.80 -8.69
N VAL A 240 12.80 -23.14 -7.40
CA VAL A 240 11.63 -23.40 -6.56
C VAL A 240 10.90 -22.07 -6.36
N LYS A 241 9.72 -21.96 -6.97
CA LYS A 241 8.85 -20.78 -6.83
C LYS A 241 7.99 -20.95 -5.58
N LEU A 242 8.45 -20.42 -4.45
CA LEU A 242 7.73 -20.48 -3.17
C LEU A 242 6.57 -19.45 -3.09
N LEU A 243 6.77 -18.24 -3.63
CA LEU A 243 5.74 -17.18 -3.55
C LEU A 243 4.38 -17.55 -4.15
N PRO A 244 4.28 -18.26 -5.30
CA PRO A 244 2.99 -18.72 -5.83
C PRO A 244 2.18 -19.63 -4.90
N ARG A 245 2.81 -20.27 -3.89
CA ARG A 245 2.09 -21.09 -2.91
C ARG A 245 1.23 -20.25 -1.96
N ILE A 246 1.72 -19.07 -1.60
CA ILE A 246 0.99 -18.14 -0.72
C ILE A 246 0.23 -17.06 -1.50
N ILE A 247 0.64 -16.80 -2.75
CA ILE A 247 0.06 -15.80 -3.67
C ILE A 247 -0.19 -16.45 -5.05
N PRO A 248 -1.28 -17.20 -5.22
CA PRO A 248 -1.56 -17.94 -6.46
C PRO A 248 -1.62 -17.06 -7.72
N SER A 249 -2.03 -15.79 -7.59
CA SER A 249 -2.14 -14.87 -8.73
C SER A 249 -0.82 -14.63 -9.47
N ILE A 250 0.31 -14.70 -8.77
CA ILE A 250 1.65 -14.54 -9.37
C ILE A 250 1.97 -15.72 -10.29
N GLY A 251 1.50 -16.93 -9.96
CA GLY A 251 1.73 -18.12 -10.77
C GLY A 251 1.01 -18.08 -12.13
N LEU A 252 -0.15 -17.41 -12.19
CA LEU A 252 -0.97 -17.29 -13.38
C LEU A 252 -0.40 -16.27 -14.40
N SER A 253 0.30 -15.24 -13.93
CA SER A 253 0.82 -14.15 -14.78
C SER A 253 2.07 -14.51 -15.59
N VAL A 254 2.76 -15.62 -15.28
CA VAL A 254 4.00 -16.03 -15.96
C VAL A 254 3.72 -16.97 -17.15
N GLY A 255 2.44 -17.31 -17.40
CA GLY A 255 2.01 -18.25 -18.43
C GLY A 255 1.29 -17.63 -19.64
N SER A 256 1.30 -16.31 -19.79
CA SER A 256 0.61 -15.58 -20.87
C SER A 256 1.56 -14.65 -21.62
#